data_AF-A0A369GSW6-F1
#
_entry.id   AF-A0A369GSW6-F1
#
_cell.length_a   1.000
_cell.length_b   1.000
_cell.length_c   1.000
_cell.angle_alpha   90.00
_cell.angle_beta   90.00
_cell.angle_gamma   90.00
#
_symmetry.space_group_name_H-M   'P 1'
#
loop_
_entity.id
_entity.type
_entity.pdbx_description
1 polymer ?
#
loop_
_entity_poly.entity_id
_entity_poly.type
_entity_poly.pdbx_seq_one_letter_code
_entity_poly.pdbx_strand_id
1 'polypeptide(L)'
;MRLLSIINALLLATAAAATPTEPREKITITDFKFSLTSSAKGSNTNYAEFYLSGDDAKNVKCMSTVNKFSKTIPTSGLCSKSHYDFVLWPSFEGNQYLLEVFHKKAG
;
A
#
# COMPACT_ATOMS: atom_id res chain seq x y z
N MET A 1 45.13 56.31 4.06
CA MET A 1 43.76 55.81 3.85
C MET A 1 43.71 55.02 2.56
N ARG A 2 43.62 53.68 2.61
CA ARG A 2 43.32 52.85 1.43
C ARG A 2 42.24 51.85 1.84
N LEU A 3 41.09 51.97 1.17
CA LEU A 3 39.86 51.25 1.45
C LEU A 3 40.04 49.75 1.22
N LEU A 4 39.58 48.95 2.18
CA LEU A 4 39.28 47.54 2.01
C LEU A 4 37.99 47.41 1.16
N SER A 5 38.08 46.83 -0.03
CA SER A 5 36.91 46.33 -0.76
C SER A 5 36.98 44.81 -0.79
N ILE A 6 36.36 44.18 0.21
CA ILE A 6 36.10 42.73 0.21
C ILE A 6 34.73 42.56 -0.44
N ILE A 7 34.72 42.16 -1.70
CA ILE A 7 33.50 41.79 -2.43
C ILE A 7 33.07 40.43 -1.89
N ASN A 8 32.19 40.45 -0.88
CA ASN A 8 31.48 39.25 -0.43
C ASN A 8 30.45 38.90 -1.50
N ALA A 9 30.87 38.10 -2.49
CA ALA A 9 29.98 37.40 -3.38
C ALA A 9 29.18 36.39 -2.54
N LEU A 10 27.99 36.81 -2.12
CA LEU A 10 26.99 35.98 -1.48
C LEU A 10 26.53 34.94 -2.52
N LEU A 11 27.20 33.79 -2.61
CA LEU A 11 26.65 32.63 -3.29
C LEU A 11 25.43 32.18 -2.48
N LEU A 12 24.25 32.61 -2.89
CA LEU A 12 23.01 31.93 -2.51
C LEU A 12 23.04 30.56 -3.18
N ALA A 13 23.64 29.58 -2.49
CA ALA A 13 23.41 28.18 -2.76
C ALA A 13 21.93 27.91 -2.50
N THR A 14 21.12 27.93 -3.55
CA THR A 14 19.77 27.37 -3.53
C THR A 14 19.93 25.88 -3.30
N ALA A 15 19.93 25.46 -2.03
CA ALA A 15 19.73 24.09 -1.65
C ALA A 15 18.34 23.69 -2.16
N ALA A 16 18.29 23.15 -3.38
CA ALA A 16 17.14 22.42 -3.85
C ALA A 16 17.00 21.25 -2.89
N ALA A 17 16.03 21.35 -1.97
CA ALA A 17 15.62 20.26 -1.13
C ALA A 17 15.19 19.14 -2.08
N ALA A 18 16.04 18.13 -2.26
CA ALA A 18 15.67 16.90 -2.92
C ALA A 18 14.49 16.35 -2.13
N THR A 19 13.28 16.47 -2.67
CA THR A 19 12.11 15.79 -2.12
C THR A 19 12.49 14.32 -2.03
N PRO A 20 12.51 13.71 -0.85
CA PRO A 20 12.84 12.30 -0.74
C PRO A 20 11.79 11.56 -1.55
N THR A 21 12.21 10.99 -2.68
CA THR A 21 11.37 10.09 -3.44
C THR A 21 11.07 8.93 -2.51
N GLU A 22 9.82 8.81 -2.06
CA GLU A 22 9.43 7.67 -1.22
C GLU A 22 9.91 6.39 -1.90
N PRO A 23 10.60 5.49 -1.18
CA PRO A 23 11.12 4.27 -1.78
C PRO A 23 9.96 3.48 -2.38
N ARG A 24 9.98 3.36 -3.71
CA ARG A 24 8.96 2.61 -4.45
C ARG A 24 9.33 1.14 -4.42
N GLU A 25 8.39 0.33 -3.97
CA GLU A 25 8.51 -1.13 -3.95
C GLU A 25 7.64 -1.74 -5.06
N LYS A 26 8.20 -2.73 -5.76
CA LYS A 26 7.43 -3.50 -6.75
C LYS A 26 6.79 -4.71 -6.07
N ILE A 27 5.47 -4.70 -5.98
CA ILE A 27 4.69 -5.84 -5.51
C ILE A 27 4.19 -6.65 -6.72
N THR A 28 4.35 -7.97 -6.64
CA THR A 28 3.78 -8.94 -7.59
C THR A 28 2.73 -9.76 -6.89
N ILE A 29 1.54 -9.84 -7.48
CA ILE A 29 0.39 -10.58 -6.96
C ILE A 29 0.05 -11.69 -7.94
N THR A 30 -0.09 -12.92 -7.43
CA THR A 30 -0.48 -14.09 -8.22
C THR A 30 -1.63 -14.84 -7.56
N ASP A 31 -2.38 -15.59 -8.39
CA ASP A 31 -3.50 -16.43 -7.96
C ASP A 31 -4.55 -15.74 -7.09
N PHE A 32 -4.87 -14.48 -7.42
CA PHE A 32 -5.87 -13.70 -6.68
C PHE A 32 -7.26 -14.33 -6.79
N LYS A 33 -7.85 -14.62 -5.64
CA LYS A 33 -9.18 -15.22 -5.51
C LYS A 33 -9.92 -14.54 -4.37
N PHE A 34 -11.22 -14.37 -4.54
CA PHE A 34 -12.08 -13.85 -3.49
C PHE A 34 -13.47 -14.43 -3.65
N SER A 35 -14.22 -14.50 -2.55
CA SER A 35 -15.59 -14.97 -2.55
C SER A 35 -16.54 -13.86 -2.11
N LEU A 36 -17.69 -13.82 -2.76
CA LEU A 36 -18.72 -12.82 -2.55
C LEU A 36 -20.03 -13.52 -2.21
N THR A 37 -20.84 -12.88 -1.37
CA THR A 37 -22.26 -13.17 -1.24
C THR A 37 -23.05 -11.97 -1.72
N SER A 38 -23.81 -12.16 -2.80
CA SER A 38 -24.65 -11.12 -3.39
C SER A 38 -26.10 -11.26 -2.93
N SER A 39 -26.76 -10.13 -2.71
CA SER A 39 -28.18 -10.05 -2.35
C SER A 39 -28.84 -8.85 -3.04
N ALA A 40 -30.18 -8.81 -3.06
CA ALA A 40 -30.93 -7.64 -3.53
C ALA A 40 -30.60 -6.33 -2.78
N LYS A 41 -29.95 -6.44 -1.62
CA LYS A 41 -29.54 -5.32 -0.76
C LYS A 41 -28.01 -5.09 -0.81
N GLY A 42 -27.31 -5.54 -1.86
CA GLY A 42 -25.86 -5.37 -2.05
C GLY A 42 -25.02 -6.65 -1.92
N SER A 43 -23.73 -6.52 -2.26
CA SER A 43 -22.71 -7.58 -2.26
C SER A 43 -21.79 -7.46 -1.05
N ASN A 44 -21.32 -8.60 -0.55
CA ASN A 44 -20.39 -8.68 0.58
C ASN A 44 -19.19 -9.55 0.21
N THR A 45 -17.98 -9.08 0.50
CA THR A 45 -16.74 -9.85 0.35
C THR A 45 -16.50 -10.68 1.59
N ASN A 46 -16.64 -12.00 1.44
CA ASN A 46 -16.50 -12.91 2.57
C ASN A 46 -15.02 -13.28 2.79
N TYR A 47 -14.31 -13.55 1.70
CA TYR A 47 -12.96 -14.09 1.73
C TYR A 47 -12.10 -13.51 0.61
N ALA A 48 -10.81 -13.37 0.87
CA ALA A 48 -9.80 -13.08 -0.14
C ALA A 48 -8.53 -13.88 0.14
N GLU A 49 -7.93 -14.42 -0.92
CA GLU A 49 -6.59 -15.00 -0.90
C GLU A 49 -5.80 -14.66 -2.16
N PHE A 50 -4.48 -14.56 -2.00
CA PHE A 50 -3.53 -14.42 -3.09
C PHE A 50 -2.13 -14.78 -2.61
N TYR A 51 -1.18 -14.86 -3.54
CA TYR A 51 0.24 -14.90 -3.22
C TYR A 51 0.90 -13.57 -3.55
N LEU A 52 1.82 -13.14 -2.69
CA LEU A 52 2.53 -11.88 -2.79
C LEU A 52 4.04 -12.12 -2.89
N SER A 53 4.70 -11.38 -3.77
CA SER A 53 6.15 -11.19 -3.73
C SER A 53 6.47 -9.70 -3.73
N GLY A 54 7.34 -9.28 -2.81
CA GLY A 54 7.83 -7.91 -2.64
C GLY A 54 9.30 -7.94 -2.23
N ASP A 55 9.80 -6.85 -1.65
CA ASP A 55 11.18 -6.75 -1.19
C ASP A 55 11.47 -7.77 -0.07
N ASP A 56 10.55 -7.93 0.89
CA ASP A 56 10.74 -8.72 2.12
C ASP A 56 9.91 -10.02 2.12
N ALA A 57 9.37 -10.43 0.97
CA ALA A 57 8.55 -11.62 0.85
C ALA A 57 8.65 -12.24 -0.54
N LYS A 58 8.77 -13.58 -0.60
CA LYS A 58 8.75 -14.33 -1.86
C LYS A 58 7.63 -15.35 -1.83
N ASN A 59 6.64 -15.16 -2.71
CA ASN A 59 5.50 -16.05 -2.88
C ASN A 59 4.80 -16.40 -1.55
N VAL A 60 4.57 -15.40 -0.70
CA VAL A 60 3.89 -15.59 0.59
C VAL A 60 2.39 -15.57 0.40
N LYS A 61 1.68 -16.46 1.10
CA LYS A 61 0.22 -16.51 1.05
C LYS A 61 -0.38 -15.39 1.91
N CYS A 62 -1.26 -14.60 1.32
CA CYS A 62 -2.10 -13.60 1.98
C CYS A 62 -3.52 -14.12 2.05
N MET A 63 -4.13 -14.08 3.25
CA MET A 63 -5.49 -14.55 3.48
C MET A 63 -6.24 -13.62 4.42
N SER A 64 -7.52 -13.40 4.15
CA SER A 64 -8.40 -12.63 5.03
C SER A 64 -8.55 -13.28 6.40
N THR A 65 -8.50 -12.50 7.47
CA THR A 65 -8.52 -13.01 8.86
C THR A 65 -9.91 -13.41 9.36
N VAL A 66 -10.99 -12.97 8.72
CA VAL A 66 -12.36 -13.28 9.15
C VAL A 66 -13.31 -13.33 7.94
N ASN A 67 -14.15 -14.36 7.84
CA ASN A 67 -15.37 -14.32 7.02
C ASN A 67 -16.33 -13.31 7.64
N LYS A 68 -16.34 -12.06 7.16
CA LYS A 68 -17.24 -11.03 7.68
C LYS A 68 -18.58 -11.12 6.95
N PHE A 69 -19.68 -11.24 7.69
CA PHE A 69 -21.05 -11.27 7.16
C PHE A 69 -21.70 -9.87 7.06
N SER A 70 -21.00 -8.83 7.48
CA SER A 70 -21.51 -7.45 7.47
C SER A 70 -21.21 -6.78 6.14
N LYS A 71 -22.24 -6.21 5.52
CA LYS A 71 -22.12 -5.42 4.29
C LYS A 71 -21.21 -4.22 4.51
N THR A 72 -20.51 -3.85 3.43
CA THR A 72 -19.74 -2.59 3.34
C THR A 72 -18.47 -2.54 4.19
N ILE A 73 -18.06 -3.63 4.85
CA ILE A 73 -16.80 -3.67 5.57
C ILE A 73 -15.70 -4.19 4.63
N PRO A 74 -14.57 -3.48 4.49
CA PRO A 74 -13.46 -4.00 3.74
C PRO A 74 -12.94 -5.32 4.33
N THR A 75 -12.52 -6.23 3.45
CA THR A 75 -11.95 -7.51 3.85
C THR A 75 -10.45 -7.34 4.03
N SER A 76 -9.97 -7.44 5.26
CA SER A 76 -8.55 -7.33 5.59
C SER A 76 -7.92 -8.67 5.93
N GLY A 77 -6.61 -8.78 5.77
CA GLY A 77 -5.89 -10.00 6.10
C GLY A 77 -4.39 -9.80 6.28
N LEU A 78 -3.73 -10.89 6.68
CA LEU A 78 -2.28 -10.93 6.90
C LEU A 78 -1.62 -11.81 5.84
N CYS A 79 -0.40 -11.44 5.46
CA CYS A 79 0.44 -12.22 4.56
C CYS A 79 1.36 -13.16 5.34
N SER A 80 0.79 -14.24 5.91
CA SER A 80 1.54 -15.25 6.69
C SER A 80 2.44 -14.58 7.75
N LYS A 81 3.67 -15.08 7.96
CA LYS A 81 4.68 -14.53 8.89
C LYS A 81 5.45 -13.32 8.33
N SER A 82 5.00 -12.69 7.26
CA SER A 82 5.68 -11.51 6.69
C SER A 82 5.23 -10.21 7.37
N HIS A 83 5.87 -9.11 7.02
CA HIS A 83 5.49 -7.77 7.49
C HIS A 83 4.44 -7.09 6.58
N TYR A 84 3.78 -7.86 5.72
CA TYR A 84 2.73 -7.35 4.85
C TYR A 84 1.34 -7.66 5.40
N ASP A 85 0.45 -6.68 5.28
CA ASP A 85 -0.98 -6.84 5.44
C ASP A 85 -1.72 -6.24 4.25
N PHE A 86 -3.00 -6.55 4.12
CA PHE A 86 -3.81 -6.07 3.00
C PHE A 86 -5.23 -5.72 3.40
N VAL A 87 -5.83 -4.87 2.57
CA VAL A 87 -7.25 -4.50 2.65
C VAL A 87 -7.85 -4.56 1.25
N LEU A 88 -8.95 -5.27 1.11
CA LEU A 88 -9.76 -5.36 -0.11
C LEU A 88 -11.05 -4.57 0.08
N TRP A 89 -11.14 -3.45 -0.63
CA TRP A 89 -12.27 -2.54 -0.60
C TRP A 89 -13.29 -2.92 -1.68
N PRO A 90 -14.55 -3.20 -1.32
CA PRO A 90 -15.63 -3.25 -2.30
C PRO A 90 -15.97 -1.83 -2.77
N SER A 91 -16.10 -1.62 -4.07
CA SER A 91 -16.68 -0.38 -4.60
C SER A 91 -18.17 -0.30 -4.29
N PHE A 92 -18.67 0.90 -4.02
CA PHE A 92 -20.11 1.18 -3.93
C PHE A 92 -20.79 1.16 -5.31
N GLU A 93 -20.02 1.38 -6.37
CA GLU A 93 -20.48 1.40 -7.76
C GLU A 93 -19.87 0.23 -8.53
N GLY A 94 -20.68 -0.82 -8.73
CA GLY A 94 -20.35 -1.96 -9.58
C GLY A 94 -19.47 -3.05 -8.94
N ASN A 95 -18.86 -3.89 -9.79
CA ASN A 95 -17.99 -5.01 -9.41
C ASN A 95 -16.50 -4.62 -9.39
N GLN A 96 -16.20 -3.39 -8.96
CA GLN A 96 -14.82 -2.92 -8.83
C GLN A 96 -14.32 -3.18 -7.41
N TYR A 97 -13.07 -3.64 -7.31
CA TYR A 97 -12.41 -3.91 -6.05
C TYR A 97 -11.05 -3.25 -6.04
N LEU A 98 -10.71 -2.58 -4.94
CA LEU A 98 -9.40 -2.01 -4.72
C LEU A 98 -8.67 -2.86 -3.69
N LEU A 99 -7.51 -3.39 -4.08
CA LEU A 99 -6.60 -4.08 -3.17
C LEU A 99 -5.49 -3.13 -2.76
N GLU A 100 -5.43 -2.82 -1.47
CA GLU A 100 -4.32 -2.11 -0.85
C GLU A 100 -3.43 -3.09 -0.10
N VAL A 101 -2.12 -2.92 -0.24
CA VAL A 101 -1.10 -3.73 0.42
C VAL A 101 -0.20 -2.78 1.21
N PHE A 102 0.04 -3.09 2.48
CA PHE A 102 0.92 -2.30 3.33
C PHE A 102 2.12 -3.13 3.73
N HIS A 103 3.29 -2.50 3.72
CA HIS A 103 4.55 -3.10 4.17
C HIS A 103 5.04 -2.36 5.42
N LYS A 104 5.02 -3.04 6.57
CA LYS A 104 5.58 -2.50 7.83
C LYS A 104 7.09 -2.69 7.84
N LYS A 105 7.82 -1.68 7.32
CA LYS A 105 9.29 -1.65 7.41
C LYS A 105 9.72 -1.37 8.86
N ALA A 106 10.74 -2.05 9.35
CA ALA A 106 11.36 -1.70 10.62
C ALA A 106 11.98 -0.30 10.49
N GLY A 107 11.66 0.58 11.45
CA GLY A 107 12.18 1.96 11.51
C GLY A 107 13.60 2.04 12.02
#